data_AF-A0A510X343-F1
#
_entry.id   AF-A0A510X343-F1
#
_cell.length_a   1.000
_cell.length_b   1.000
_cell.length_c   1.000
_cell.angle_alpha   90.00
_cell.angle_beta   90.00
_cell.angle_gamma   90.00
#
_symmetry.space_group_name_H-M   'P 1'
#
loop_
_entity.id
_entity.type
_entity.pdbx_description
1 polymer ?
#
loop_
_entity_poly.entity_id
_entity_poly.type
_entity_poly.pdbx_seq_one_letter_code
_entity_poly.pdbx_strand_id
1 'polypeptide(L)'
;MAADSGIGTGKIAIIGLVVTLCGAALGWHGSYLQSRHSLEQSCIERLDARELLLREKGASLLGSIGRFAGQTTYADNTEARFREHGTEVISRAMALMAYAPPELGGSVVNVISTMQYGLMARTAEEQARATELASTALRSWPSEFQSLMEEFEQRREACR
;
A
#
# COMPACT_ATOMS: atom_id res chain seq x y z
N MET A 1 73.62 -25.31 31.87
CA MET A 1 72.79 -24.31 32.58
C MET A 1 71.63 -23.96 31.68
N ALA A 2 70.49 -24.62 31.91
CA ALA A 2 69.22 -24.27 31.28
C ALA A 2 68.55 -23.22 32.17
N ALA A 3 68.34 -22.02 31.65
CA ALA A 3 67.54 -20.98 32.29
C ALA A 3 66.32 -20.72 31.42
N ASP A 4 65.26 -21.45 31.76
CA ASP A 4 63.87 -21.03 31.82
C ASP A 4 63.47 -19.78 30.99
N SER A 5 62.86 -20.03 29.83
CA SER A 5 62.10 -19.04 29.05
C SER A 5 60.64 -19.49 28.88
N GLY A 6 60.01 -19.99 29.94
CA GLY A 6 58.68 -20.59 29.88
C GLY A 6 57.49 -19.70 30.28
N ILE A 7 57.71 -18.48 30.80
CA ILE A 7 56.65 -17.75 31.54
C ILE A 7 55.90 -16.71 30.68
N GLY A 8 56.42 -16.34 29.50
CA GLY A 8 55.85 -15.25 28.67
C GLY A 8 54.81 -15.68 27.62
N THR A 9 54.98 -16.84 27.00
CA THR A 9 54.19 -17.25 25.82
C THR A 9 52.79 -17.75 26.17
N GLY A 10 52.63 -18.47 27.30
CA GLY A 10 51.33 -19.01 27.72
C GLY A 10 50.31 -17.93 28.11
N LYS A 11 50.75 -16.85 28.76
CA LYS A 11 49.86 -15.74 29.16
C LYS A 11 49.36 -14.93 27.96
N ILE A 12 50.23 -14.73 26.96
CA ILE A 12 49.89 -14.03 25.71
C ILE A 12 48.87 -14.85 24.90
N ALA A 13 49.01 -16.17 24.86
CA ALA A 13 48.06 -17.05 24.17
C ALA A 13 46.65 -17.01 24.79
N ILE A 14 46.54 -16.97 26.11
CA ILE A 14 45.25 -16.90 26.82
C ILE A 14 44.55 -15.55 26.56
N ILE A 15 45.31 -14.44 26.62
CA ILE A 15 44.76 -13.10 26.33
C ILE A 15 44.28 -13.02 24.88
N GLY A 16 45.06 -13.52 23.93
CA GLY A 16 44.67 -13.60 22.52
C GLY A 16 43.36 -14.37 22.32
N LEU A 17 43.23 -15.54 22.97
CA LEU A 17 42.05 -16.40 22.87
C LEU A 17 40.78 -15.73 23.43
N VAL A 18 40.89 -15.04 24.57
CA VAL A 18 39.79 -14.25 25.16
C VAL A 18 39.38 -13.09 24.25
N VAL A 19 40.33 -12.35 23.68
CA VAL A 19 40.05 -11.24 22.75
C VAL A 19 39.33 -11.75 21.49
N THR A 20 39.75 -12.87 20.91
CA THR A 20 39.06 -13.47 19.77
C THR A 20 37.65 -13.98 20.11
N LEU A 21 37.43 -14.57 21.28
CA LEU A 21 36.10 -15.02 21.71
C LEU A 21 35.17 -13.84 21.99
N CYS A 22 35.65 -12.80 22.66
CA CYS A 22 34.88 -11.58 22.88
C CYS A 22 34.57 -10.87 21.55
N GLY A 23 35.54 -10.79 20.63
CA GLY A 23 35.32 -10.23 19.29
C GLY A 23 34.30 -11.02 18.47
N ALA A 24 34.35 -12.35 18.51
CA ALA A 24 33.36 -13.20 17.84
C ALA A 24 31.96 -13.07 18.45
N ALA A 25 31.85 -13.00 19.79
CA ALA A 25 30.56 -12.82 20.48
C ALA A 25 29.94 -11.46 20.20
N LEU A 26 30.74 -10.38 20.23
CA LEU A 26 30.28 -9.02 19.87
C LEU A 26 29.92 -8.93 18.39
N GLY A 27 30.70 -9.57 17.51
CA GLY A 27 30.41 -9.65 16.08
C GLY A 27 29.11 -10.40 15.79
N TRP A 28 28.85 -11.52 16.49
CA TRP A 28 27.58 -12.25 16.39
C TRP A 28 26.40 -11.42 16.88
N HIS A 29 26.52 -10.77 18.04
CA HIS A 29 25.47 -9.92 18.59
C HIS A 29 25.17 -8.71 17.69
N GLY A 30 26.21 -8.07 17.15
CA GLY A 30 26.06 -6.99 16.18
C GLY A 30 25.40 -7.46 14.90
N SER A 31 25.79 -8.63 14.37
CA SER A 31 25.18 -9.22 13.18
C SER A 31 23.71 -9.59 13.39
N TYR A 32 23.36 -10.07 14.59
CA TYR A 32 21.99 -10.40 14.98
C TYR A 32 21.11 -9.14 15.07
N LEU A 33 21.58 -8.09 15.75
CA LEU A 33 20.87 -6.80 15.81
C LEU A 33 20.71 -6.19 14.42
N GLN A 34 21.76 -6.21 13.60
CA GLN A 34 21.73 -5.70 12.23
C GLN A 34 20.73 -6.47 11.37
N SER A 35 20.69 -7.80 11.51
CA SER A 35 19.73 -8.64 10.78
C SER A 35 18.29 -8.33 11.20
N ARG A 36 18.03 -8.15 12.51
CA ARG A 36 16.71 -7.75 13.00
C ARG A 36 16.28 -6.38 12.46
N HIS A 37 17.15 -5.38 12.55
CA HIS A 37 16.84 -4.06 12.00
C HIS A 37 16.62 -4.08 10.49
N SER A 38 17.38 -4.89 9.74
CA SER A 38 17.17 -5.05 8.30
C SER A 38 15.81 -5.70 7.98
N LEU A 39 15.36 -6.66 8.79
CA LEU A 39 14.04 -7.28 8.64
C LEU A 39 12.90 -6.30 8.97
N GLU A 40 13.05 -5.53 10.06
CA GLU A 40 12.10 -4.48 10.46
C GLU A 40 11.96 -3.42 9.35
N GLN A 41 13.09 -2.91 8.84
CA GLN A 41 13.11 -1.93 7.75
C GLN A 41 12.48 -2.48 6.47
N SER A 42 12.84 -3.70 6.06
CA SER A 42 12.27 -4.31 4.86
C SER A 42 10.75 -4.55 4.97
N CYS A 43 10.27 -4.90 6.17
CA CYS A 43 8.84 -5.04 6.47
C CYS A 43 8.11 -3.71 6.26
N ILE A 44 8.62 -2.64 6.88
CA ILE A 44 8.06 -1.28 6.80
C ILE A 44 8.09 -0.77 5.35
N GLU A 45 9.22 -0.86 4.65
CA GLU A 45 9.35 -0.40 3.26
C GLU A 45 8.32 -1.07 2.34
N ARG A 46 8.08 -2.37 2.51
CA ARG A 46 7.07 -3.11 1.72
C ARG A 46 5.65 -2.64 2.02
N LEU A 47 5.34 -2.31 3.27
CA LEU A 47 4.03 -1.77 3.64
C LEU A 47 3.85 -0.37 3.06
N ASP A 48 4.83 0.51 3.23
CA ASP A 48 4.79 1.89 2.72
C ASP A 48 4.66 1.92 1.20
N ALA A 49 5.37 1.04 0.49
CA ALA A 49 5.24 0.92 -0.97
C ALA A 49 3.83 0.51 -1.40
N ARG A 50 3.18 -0.41 -0.66
CA ARG A 50 1.80 -0.84 -0.93
C ARG A 50 0.80 0.27 -0.60
N GLU A 51 0.98 0.93 0.53
CA GLU A 51 0.14 2.05 0.94
C GLU A 51 0.21 3.17 -0.10
N LEU A 52 1.41 3.60 -0.49
CA LEU A 52 1.63 4.64 -1.48
C LEU A 52 0.96 4.30 -2.82
N LEU A 53 1.17 3.07 -3.32
CA LEU A 53 0.55 2.62 -4.56
C LEU A 53 -0.97 2.67 -4.48
N LEU A 54 -1.55 2.25 -3.35
CA LEU A 54 -3.00 2.28 -3.17
C LEU A 54 -3.54 3.71 -3.10
N ARG A 55 -2.85 4.61 -2.40
CA ARG A 55 -3.20 6.04 -2.35
C ARG A 55 -3.13 6.67 -3.73
N GLU A 56 -2.11 6.36 -4.52
CA GLU A 56 -1.96 6.84 -5.89
C GLU A 56 -3.12 6.37 -6.78
N LYS A 57 -3.45 5.07 -6.77
CA LYS A 57 -4.56 4.54 -7.57
C LYS A 57 -5.92 5.05 -7.08
N GLY A 58 -6.10 5.20 -5.76
CA GLY A 58 -7.28 5.80 -5.16
C GLY A 58 -7.47 7.25 -5.59
N ALA A 59 -6.41 8.06 -5.53
CA ALA A 59 -6.44 9.45 -6.00
C ALA A 59 -6.72 9.53 -7.50
N SER A 60 -6.15 8.63 -8.30
CA SER A 60 -6.42 8.55 -9.74
C SER A 60 -7.89 8.25 -10.04
N LEU A 61 -8.51 7.31 -9.31
CA LEU A 61 -9.94 7.02 -9.41
C LEU A 61 -10.79 8.23 -9.02
N LEU A 62 -10.56 8.81 -7.84
CA LEU A 62 -11.31 9.97 -7.37
C LEU A 62 -11.20 11.17 -8.32
N GLY A 63 -10.01 11.41 -8.86
CA GLY A 63 -9.79 12.44 -9.88
C GLY A 63 -10.60 12.19 -11.15
N SER A 64 -10.68 10.93 -11.61
CA SER A 64 -11.51 10.57 -12.77
C SER A 64 -13.01 10.74 -12.51
N ILE A 65 -13.48 10.40 -11.30
CA ILE A 65 -14.89 10.59 -10.88
C ILE A 65 -15.23 12.08 -10.85
N GLY A 66 -14.37 12.91 -10.24
CA GLY A 66 -14.55 14.35 -10.18
C GLY A 66 -14.56 14.99 -11.57
N ARG A 67 -13.66 14.55 -12.46
CA ARG A 67 -13.64 14.97 -13.86
C ARG A 67 -14.92 14.58 -14.58
N PHE A 68 -15.36 13.33 -14.46
CA PHE A 68 -16.60 12.85 -15.05
C PHE A 68 -17.78 13.71 -14.57
N ALA A 69 -17.98 13.82 -13.25
CA ALA A 69 -19.05 14.62 -12.66
C ALA A 69 -19.04 16.07 -13.17
N GLY A 70 -17.87 16.72 -13.17
CA GLY A 70 -17.71 18.10 -13.66
C GLY A 70 -17.98 18.24 -15.16
N GLN A 71 -17.63 17.26 -15.97
CA GLN A 71 -17.83 17.33 -17.42
C GLN A 71 -19.25 17.05 -17.86
N THR A 72 -19.99 16.25 -17.07
CA THR A 72 -21.40 15.97 -17.36
C THR A 72 -22.33 17.17 -17.19
N THR A 73 -21.90 18.23 -16.51
CA THR A 73 -22.71 19.43 -16.26
C THR A 73 -22.53 20.53 -17.32
N TYR A 74 -21.58 20.39 -18.25
CA TYR A 74 -21.39 21.37 -19.33
C TYR A 74 -22.42 21.19 -20.44
N ALA A 75 -22.86 22.33 -21.01
CA ALA A 75 -23.86 22.37 -22.07
C ALA A 75 -23.39 21.76 -23.41
N ASP A 76 -22.07 21.61 -23.62
CA ASP A 76 -21.46 21.00 -24.81
C ASP A 76 -21.15 19.50 -24.63
N ASN A 77 -21.65 18.87 -23.57
CA ASN A 77 -21.40 17.46 -23.32
C ASN A 77 -22.07 16.58 -24.38
N THR A 78 -21.25 15.84 -25.14
CA THR A 78 -21.72 14.89 -26.16
C THR A 78 -21.79 13.48 -25.58
N GLU A 79 -22.63 12.61 -26.16
CA GLU A 79 -22.69 11.20 -25.75
C GLU A 79 -21.30 10.52 -25.85
N ALA A 80 -20.51 10.88 -26.86
CA ALA A 80 -19.16 10.38 -27.04
C ALA A 80 -18.24 10.76 -25.85
N ARG A 81 -18.23 12.02 -25.44
CA ARG A 81 -17.42 12.49 -24.29
C ARG A 81 -17.92 11.89 -22.98
N PHE A 82 -19.23 11.79 -22.79
CA PHE A 82 -19.82 11.11 -21.64
C PHE A 82 -19.32 9.66 -21.52
N ARG A 83 -19.34 8.90 -22.64
CA ARG A 83 -18.82 7.53 -22.68
C ARG A 83 -17.32 7.45 -22.44
N GLU A 84 -16.55 8.34 -23.04
CA GLU A 84 -15.09 8.41 -22.87
C GLU A 84 -14.74 8.59 -21.39
N HIS A 85 -15.30 9.60 -20.74
CA HIS A 85 -15.00 9.91 -19.34
C HIS A 85 -15.53 8.83 -18.38
N GLY A 86 -16.72 8.25 -18.64
CA GLY A 86 -17.21 7.13 -17.84
C GLY A 86 -16.36 5.87 -17.98
N THR A 87 -15.83 5.61 -19.18
CA THR A 87 -14.90 4.49 -19.42
C THR A 87 -13.57 4.73 -18.72
N GLU A 88 -13.09 5.98 -18.67
CA GLU A 88 -11.90 6.33 -17.88
C GLU A 88 -12.11 6.00 -16.39
N VAL A 89 -13.27 6.33 -15.80
CA VAL A 89 -13.59 5.97 -14.42
C VAL A 89 -13.52 4.46 -14.19
N ILE A 90 -14.12 3.66 -15.09
CA ILE A 90 -14.06 2.19 -15.02
C ILE A 90 -12.62 1.70 -15.07
N SER A 91 -11.81 2.25 -15.99
CA SER A 91 -10.40 1.87 -16.14
C SER A 91 -9.59 2.18 -14.87
N ARG A 92 -9.77 3.36 -14.26
CA ARG A 92 -9.09 3.71 -13.00
C ARG A 92 -9.56 2.83 -11.84
N ALA A 93 -10.83 2.48 -11.81
CA ALA A 93 -11.38 1.59 -10.78
C ALA A 93 -10.78 0.18 -10.90
N MET A 94 -10.70 -0.38 -12.12
CA MET A 94 -10.03 -1.66 -12.35
C MET A 94 -8.54 -1.62 -11.96
N ALA A 95 -7.84 -0.53 -12.28
CA ALA A 95 -6.45 -0.36 -11.89
C ALA A 95 -6.27 -0.35 -10.37
N LEU A 96 -7.20 0.27 -9.63
CA LEU A 96 -7.22 0.24 -8.17
C LEU A 96 -7.55 -1.16 -7.63
N MET A 97 -8.52 -1.86 -8.23
CA MET A 97 -8.91 -3.21 -7.84
C MET A 97 -7.75 -4.20 -7.87
N ALA A 98 -6.82 -4.05 -8.83
CA ALA A 98 -5.64 -4.93 -8.95
C ALA A 98 -4.70 -4.87 -7.73
N TYR A 99 -4.75 -3.80 -6.94
CA TYR A 99 -3.89 -3.59 -5.78
C TYR A 99 -4.67 -3.43 -4.47
N ALA A 100 -5.99 -3.26 -4.56
CA ALA A 100 -6.86 -3.13 -3.41
C ALA A 100 -6.96 -4.47 -2.68
N PRO A 101 -6.92 -4.45 -1.33
CA PRO A 101 -7.21 -5.65 -0.56
C PRO A 101 -8.71 -5.97 -0.65
N PRO A 102 -9.13 -7.21 -0.34
CA PRO A 102 -10.51 -7.67 -0.52
C PRO A 102 -11.57 -6.77 0.10
N GLU A 103 -11.24 -6.11 1.21
CA GLU A 103 -12.10 -5.21 1.97
C GLU A 103 -12.54 -3.99 1.15
N LEU A 104 -11.66 -3.45 0.30
CA LEU A 104 -11.99 -2.37 -0.64
C LEU A 104 -12.60 -2.88 -1.95
N GLY A 105 -12.43 -4.16 -2.26
CA GLY A 105 -12.85 -4.76 -3.53
C GLY A 105 -14.34 -4.54 -3.80
N GLY A 106 -15.18 -4.70 -2.78
CA GLY A 106 -16.64 -4.51 -2.90
C GLY A 106 -17.02 -3.11 -3.37
N SER A 107 -16.46 -2.07 -2.76
CA SER A 107 -16.77 -0.68 -3.15
C SER A 107 -16.21 -0.33 -4.53
N VAL A 108 -15.04 -0.85 -4.91
CA VAL A 108 -14.52 -0.65 -6.27
C VAL A 108 -15.43 -1.32 -7.32
N VAL A 109 -15.90 -2.54 -7.05
CA VAL A 109 -16.88 -3.24 -7.91
C VAL A 109 -18.19 -2.45 -8.03
N ASN A 110 -18.67 -1.87 -6.93
CA ASN A 110 -19.88 -1.05 -6.95
C ASN A 110 -19.72 0.19 -7.83
N VAL A 111 -18.56 0.86 -7.77
CA VAL A 111 -18.26 2.00 -8.66
C VAL A 111 -18.27 1.57 -10.13
N ILE A 112 -17.61 0.46 -10.46
CA ILE A 112 -17.57 -0.07 -11.84
C ILE A 112 -18.97 -0.40 -12.34
N SER A 113 -19.74 -1.17 -11.56
CA SER A 113 -21.07 -1.64 -11.94
C SER A 113 -22.03 -0.47 -12.13
N THR A 114 -21.94 0.53 -11.25
CA THR A 114 -22.75 1.75 -11.34
C THR A 114 -22.41 2.57 -12.57
N MET A 115 -21.12 2.72 -12.88
CA MET A 115 -20.71 3.43 -14.08
C MET A 115 -21.16 2.70 -15.35
N GLN A 116 -21.03 1.37 -15.39
CA GLN A 116 -21.55 0.56 -16.50
C GLN A 116 -23.05 0.73 -16.68
N TYR A 117 -23.82 0.68 -15.58
CA TYR A 117 -25.26 0.92 -15.60
C TYR A 117 -25.60 2.32 -16.13
N GLY A 118 -24.92 3.36 -15.65
CA GLY A 118 -25.12 4.73 -16.11
C GLY A 118 -24.78 4.95 -17.59
N LEU A 119 -23.73 4.29 -18.11
CA LEU A 119 -23.34 4.34 -19.52
C LEU A 119 -24.31 3.60 -20.46
N MET A 120 -25.12 2.69 -19.91
CA MET A 120 -26.13 1.92 -20.64
C MET A 120 -27.53 2.54 -20.53
N ALA A 121 -27.77 3.43 -19.56
CA ALA A 121 -29.05 4.09 -19.34
C ALA A 121 -29.51 4.88 -20.57
N ARG A 122 -30.76 4.67 -20.98
CA ARG A 122 -31.42 5.28 -22.14
C ARG A 122 -32.60 6.15 -21.76
N THR A 123 -33.26 5.84 -20.65
CA THR A 123 -34.44 6.60 -20.17
C THR A 123 -34.08 7.54 -19.03
N ALA A 124 -34.93 8.55 -18.80
CA ALA A 124 -34.77 9.46 -17.68
C ALA A 124 -34.84 8.73 -16.32
N GLU A 125 -35.67 7.69 -16.22
CA GLU A 125 -35.80 6.85 -15.03
C GLU A 125 -34.53 6.03 -14.77
N GLU A 126 -33.93 5.45 -15.82
CA GLU A 126 -32.66 4.72 -15.70
C GLU A 126 -31.51 5.66 -15.32
N GLN A 127 -31.49 6.88 -15.86
CA GLN A 127 -30.49 7.90 -15.51
C GLN A 127 -30.64 8.37 -14.05
N ALA A 128 -31.86 8.60 -13.58
CA ALA A 128 -32.14 8.94 -12.20
C ALA A 128 -31.68 7.81 -11.26
N ARG A 129 -31.99 6.56 -11.61
CA ARG A 129 -31.55 5.38 -10.85
C ARG A 129 -30.03 5.23 -10.86
N ALA A 130 -29.36 5.49 -11.98
CA ALA A 130 -27.90 5.46 -12.06
C ALA A 130 -27.26 6.50 -11.12
N THR A 131 -27.88 7.67 -11.01
CA THR A 131 -27.43 8.75 -10.10
C THR A 131 -27.61 8.38 -8.63
N GLU A 132 -28.71 7.72 -8.28
CA GLU A 132 -28.95 7.19 -6.93
C GLU A 132 -27.93 6.11 -6.55
N LEU A 133 -27.67 5.17 -7.47
CA LEU A 133 -26.66 4.13 -7.30
C LEU A 133 -25.27 4.75 -7.13
N ALA A 134 -24.94 5.79 -7.90
CA ALA A 134 -23.64 6.47 -7.80
C ALA A 134 -23.46 7.14 -6.44
N SER A 135 -24.51 7.78 -5.93
CA SER A 135 -24.49 8.40 -4.61
C SER A 135 -24.28 7.36 -3.51
N THR A 136 -24.91 6.20 -3.64
CA THR A 136 -24.74 5.08 -2.70
C THR A 136 -23.33 4.49 -2.76
N ALA A 137 -22.81 4.24 -3.97
CA ALA A 137 -21.48 3.66 -4.17
C ALA A 137 -20.35 4.56 -3.64
N LEU A 138 -20.53 5.89 -3.67
CA LEU A 138 -19.53 6.85 -3.18
C LEU A 138 -19.62 7.12 -1.67
N ARG A 139 -20.72 6.73 -1.00
CA ARG A 139 -20.89 6.98 0.44
C ARG A 139 -20.00 6.12 1.33
N SER A 140 -19.81 4.84 1.00
CA SER A 140 -19.01 3.91 1.81
C SER A 140 -17.50 4.06 1.57
N TRP A 141 -17.13 4.59 0.39
CA TRP A 141 -15.74 4.71 -0.04
C TRP A 141 -14.82 5.42 0.97
N PRO A 142 -15.16 6.61 1.52
CA PRO A 142 -14.26 7.31 2.42
C PRO A 142 -13.97 6.55 3.71
N SER A 143 -15.00 5.92 4.31
CA SER A 143 -14.83 5.16 5.54
C SER A 143 -14.02 3.87 5.33
N GLU A 144 -14.26 3.15 4.25
CA GLU A 144 -13.50 1.93 3.94
C GLU A 144 -12.04 2.25 3.61
N PHE A 145 -11.80 3.33 2.85
CA PHE A 145 -10.46 3.79 2.55
C PHE A 145 -9.72 4.22 3.81
N GLN A 146 -10.38 4.94 4.73
CA GLN A 146 -9.80 5.34 6.00
C GLN A 146 -9.45 4.12 6.87
N SER A 147 -10.38 3.18 7.02
CA SER A 147 -10.15 1.93 7.77
C SER A 147 -8.91 1.20 7.27
N LEU A 148 -8.70 1.17 5.95
CA LEU A 148 -7.53 0.53 5.39
C LEU A 148 -6.22 1.29 5.66
N MET A 149 -6.25 2.63 5.67
CA MET A 149 -5.06 3.41 6.06
C MET A 149 -4.69 3.14 7.53
N GLU A 150 -5.69 2.95 8.40
CA GLU A 150 -5.48 2.56 9.80
C GLU A 150 -4.89 1.14 9.90
N GLU A 151 -5.31 0.20 9.06
CA GLU A 151 -4.69 -1.13 9.00
C GLU A 151 -3.21 -1.09 8.58
N PHE A 152 -2.82 -0.21 7.65
CA PHE A 152 -1.42 -0.03 7.29
C PHE A 152 -0.58 0.45 8.49
N GLU A 153 -1.13 1.36 9.30
CA GLU A 153 -0.48 1.82 10.53
C GLU A 153 -0.31 0.66 11.53
N GLN A 154 -1.37 -0.10 11.80
CA GLN A 154 -1.32 -1.25 12.71
C GLN A 154 -0.31 -2.30 12.24
N ARG A 155 -0.21 -2.56 10.92
CA ARG A 155 0.78 -3.49 10.36
C ARG A 155 2.20 -2.94 10.48
N ARG A 156 2.40 -1.61 10.38
CA ARG A 156 3.71 -0.97 10.64
C ARG A 156 4.13 -1.12 12.09
N GLU A 157 3.21 -1.02 13.04
CA GLU A 157 3.49 -1.29 14.46
C GLU A 157 3.90 -2.75 14.69
N ALA A 158 3.25 -3.70 14.03
CA ALA A 158 3.59 -5.13 14.13
C ALA A 158 4.94 -5.50 13.50
N CYS A 159 5.52 -4.64 12.66
CA CYS A 159 6.88 -4.84 12.12
C CYS A 159 7.97 -4.44 13.13
N ARG A 160 7.66 -3.70 14.19
CA ARG A 160 8.62 -3.21 15.21
C ARG A 160 8.73 -4.20 16.38
#